data_AF-A0A939DSK9-F1
#
_entry.id   AF-A0A939DSK9-F1
#
_cell.length_a   1.000
_cell.length_b   1.000
_cell.length_c   1.000
_cell.angle_alpha   90.00
_cell.angle_beta   90.00
_cell.angle_gamma   90.00
#
_symmetry.space_group_name_H-M   'P 1'
#
loop_
_entity.id
_entity.type
_entity.pdbx_description
1 polymer ?
#
loop_
_entity_poly.entity_id
_entity_poly.type
_entity_poly.pdbx_seq_one_letter_code
_entity_poly.pdbx_strand_id
1 'polypeptide(L)'
;SLTQTMSRTIITSGTTLLVLLALFFKGGALIHGFATALLFGIFIGTYSSIYIASSVALMLGISKEDLMPTEVEKEGADLDPLP
;
A
#
# COMPACT_ATOMS: atom_id res chain seq x y z
N SER A 1 -13.28 9.00 -12.30
CA SER A 1 -12.52 9.49 -11.14
C SER A 1 -11.63 8.42 -10.51
N LEU A 2 -12.06 7.15 -10.41
CA LEU A 2 -11.26 6.06 -9.82
C LEU A 2 -9.90 5.84 -10.51
N THR A 3 -9.88 5.69 -11.85
CA THR A 3 -8.66 5.54 -12.65
C THR A 3 -7.76 6.78 -12.60
N GLN A 4 -8.33 7.96 -12.40
CA GLN A 4 -7.57 9.21 -12.30
C GLN A 4 -6.81 9.31 -10.97
N THR A 5 -7.45 8.90 -9.88
CA THR A 5 -6.81 8.83 -8.56
C THR A 5 -5.78 7.70 -8.53
N MET A 6 -6.10 6.51 -9.02
CA MET A 6 -5.17 5.37 -9.11
C MET A 6 -3.93 5.68 -9.96
N SER A 7 -4.10 6.34 -11.12
CA SER A 7 -2.95 6.79 -11.93
C SER A 7 -2.07 7.78 -11.17
N ARG A 8 -2.66 8.71 -10.42
CA ARG A 8 -1.87 9.64 -9.58
C ARG A 8 -1.11 8.87 -8.50
N THR A 9 -1.72 7.88 -7.86
CA THR A 9 -1.04 7.04 -6.86
C THR A 9 0.13 6.30 -7.48
N ILE A 10 -0.08 5.61 -8.60
CA ILE A 10 0.94 4.83 -9.30
C ILE A 10 2.11 5.72 -9.73
N ILE A 11 1.83 6.92 -10.26
CA ILE A 11 2.88 7.88 -10.65
C ILE A 11 3.69 8.32 -9.43
N THR A 12 3.03 8.61 -8.31
CA THR A 12 3.72 9.10 -7.10
C THR A 12 4.58 8.00 -6.46
N SER A 13 4.07 6.77 -6.35
CA SER A 13 4.84 5.62 -5.85
C SER A 13 5.94 5.15 -6.82
N GLY A 14 5.70 5.22 -8.13
CA GLY A 14 6.69 4.84 -9.13
C GLY A 14 7.86 5.82 -9.17
N THR A 15 7.59 7.12 -9.06
CA THR A 15 8.63 8.15 -9.05
C THR A 15 9.48 8.11 -7.78
N THR A 16 8.91 7.84 -6.60
CA THR A 16 9.71 7.69 -5.36
C THR A 16 10.65 6.48 -5.44
N LEU A 17 10.19 5.34 -5.96
CA LEU A 17 11.04 4.17 -6.18
C LEU A 17 12.18 4.46 -7.19
N LEU A 18 11.87 5.15 -8.29
CA LEU A 18 12.86 5.51 -9.31
C LEU A 18 13.92 6.47 -8.74
N VAL A 19 13.52 7.45 -7.93
CA VAL A 19 14.45 8.37 -7.24
C VAL A 19 15.35 7.60 -6.27
N LEU A 20 14.80 6.70 -5.46
CA LEU A 20 15.61 5.90 -4.52
C LEU A 20 16.65 5.03 -5.25
N LEU A 21 16.28 4.42 -6.38
CA LEU A 21 17.21 3.67 -7.22
C LEU A 21 18.31 4.59 -7.80
N ALA A 22 17.95 5.76 -8.30
CA ALA A 22 18.92 6.73 -8.83
C ALA A 22 19.89 7.23 -7.75
N LEU A 23 19.41 7.50 -6.53
CA LEU A 23 20.26 7.92 -5.41
C LEU A 23 21.15 6.77 -4.92
N PHE A 24 20.67 5.52 -4.95
CA PHE A 24 21.46 4.36 -4.58
C PHE A 24 22.64 4.13 -5.54
N PHE A 25 22.39 4.18 -6.86
CA PHE A 25 23.42 3.93 -7.88
C PHE A 25 24.29 5.16 -8.21
N LYS A 26 23.74 6.38 -8.17
CA LYS A 26 24.43 7.61 -8.60
C LYS A 26 24.53 8.72 -7.54
N GLY A 27 24.03 8.51 -6.32
CA GLY A 27 24.01 9.56 -5.30
C GLY A 27 25.38 9.95 -4.69
N GLY A 28 26.40 9.12 -4.84
CA GLY A 28 27.72 9.38 -4.25
C GLY A 28 27.78 9.12 -2.74
N ALA A 29 28.97 9.28 -2.15
CA ALA A 29 29.30 8.76 -0.81
C ALA A 29 28.42 9.33 0.33
N LEU A 30 27.96 10.57 0.20
CA LEU A 30 27.23 11.29 1.25
C LEU A 30 25.82 10.74 1.49
N ILE A 31 25.13 10.33 0.42
CA ILE A 31 23.77 9.79 0.46
C ILE A 31 23.71 8.27 0.26
N HIS A 32 24.83 7.62 -0.06
CA HIS A 32 24.88 6.16 -0.20
C HIS A 32 24.55 5.43 1.11
N GLY A 33 25.05 5.92 2.25
CA GLY A 33 24.72 5.37 3.57
C GLY A 33 23.22 5.52 3.90
N PHE A 34 22.65 6.68 3.59
CA PHE A 34 21.21 6.93 3.77
C PHE A 34 20.35 6.07 2.85
N ALA A 35 20.69 5.98 1.57
CA ALA A 35 19.99 5.14 0.60
C ALA A 35 20.07 3.65 0.97
N THR A 36 21.21 3.18 1.48
CA THR A 36 21.39 1.80 1.95
C THR A 36 20.53 1.51 3.17
N ALA A 37 20.47 2.43 4.15
CA ALA A 37 19.60 2.30 5.32
C ALA A 37 18.11 2.27 4.92
N LEU A 38 17.69 3.12 3.98
CA LEU A 38 16.33 3.11 3.45
C LEU A 38 16.01 1.81 2.69
N LEU A 39 16.93 1.31 1.87
CA LEU A 39 16.75 0.05 1.14
C LEU A 39 16.54 -1.12 2.11
N PHE A 40 17.40 -1.21 3.13
CA PHE A 40 17.31 -2.23 4.17
C PHE A 40 16.02 -2.10 5.00
N GLY A 41 15.64 -0.88 5.36
CA GLY A 41 14.40 -0.59 6.08
C GLY A 41 13.16 -0.97 5.28
N ILE A 42 13.15 -0.73 3.96
CA ILE A 42 12.07 -1.17 3.07
C ILE A 42 12.08 -2.70 2.96
N PHE A 43 13.23 -3.35 2.77
CA PHE A 43 13.30 -4.81 2.64
C PHE A 43 12.79 -5.52 3.91
N ILE A 44 13.30 -5.11 5.07
CA ILE A 44 12.87 -5.66 6.37
C ILE A 44 11.42 -5.28 6.64
N GLY A 45 11.03 -4.02 6.41
CA GLY A 45 9.67 -3.52 6.63
C GLY A 45 8.63 -4.19 5.74
N THR A 46 8.94 -4.46 4.48
CA THR A 46 8.06 -5.17 3.54
C THR A 46 7.93 -6.65 3.94
N TYR A 47 9.05 -7.34 4.23
CA TYR A 47 8.99 -8.72 4.68
C TYR A 47 8.24 -8.86 6.01
N SER A 48 8.55 -7.99 6.97
CA SER A 48 7.89 -7.87 8.26
C SER A 48 6.41 -7.58 8.12
N SER A 49 6.02 -6.58 7.32
CA SER A 49 4.61 -6.21 7.17
C SER A 49 3.80 -7.35 6.55
N ILE A 50 4.31 -8.01 5.49
CA ILE A 50 3.60 -9.12 4.86
C ILE A 50 3.48 -10.30 5.85
N TYR A 51 4.57 -10.73 6.49
CA TYR A 51 4.55 -11.92 7.34
C TYR A 51 3.86 -11.67 8.69
N ILE A 52 4.19 -10.58 9.37
CA ILE A 52 3.61 -10.28 10.68
C ILE A 52 2.16 -9.89 10.53
N ALA A 53 1.78 -9.03 9.57
CA ALA A 53 0.35 -8.71 9.37
C ALA A 53 -0.46 -9.94 8.96
N SER A 54 0.06 -10.81 8.09
CA SER A 54 -0.63 -12.07 7.74
C SER A 54 -0.74 -13.02 8.94
N SER A 55 0.32 -13.17 9.73
CA SER A 55 0.30 -14.04 10.92
C SER A 55 -0.65 -13.52 12.01
N VAL A 56 -0.67 -12.21 12.23
CA VAL A 56 -1.54 -11.54 13.19
C VAL A 56 -2.99 -11.59 12.72
N ALA A 57 -3.25 -11.38 11.42
CA ALA A 57 -4.58 -11.54 10.85
C ALA A 57 -5.11 -12.97 11.01
N LEU A 58 -4.29 -13.98 10.72
CA LEU A 58 -4.64 -15.39 10.93
C LEU A 58 -4.84 -15.73 12.41
N MET A 59 -4.04 -15.16 13.31
CA MET A 59 -4.14 -15.37 14.76
C MET A 59 -5.40 -14.72 15.36
N LEU A 60 -5.84 -13.59 14.81
CA LEU A 60 -7.11 -12.94 15.15
C LEU A 60 -8.33 -13.63 14.53
N GLY A 61 -8.13 -14.72 13.78
CA GLY A 61 -9.22 -15.48 13.14
C GLY A 61 -9.81 -14.80 11.91
N ILE A 62 -9.14 -13.79 11.35
CA ILE A 62 -9.58 -13.09 10.14
C ILE A 62 -9.37 -14.06 8.95
N SER A 63 -10.46 -14.66 8.51
CA SER A 63 -10.50 -15.47 7.29
C SER A 63 -10.65 -14.59 6.06
N LYS A 64 -10.18 -15.05 4.89
CA LYS A 64 -10.10 -14.26 3.64
C LYS A 64 -11.46 -13.71 3.18
N GLU A 65 -12.55 -14.30 3.68
CA GLU A 65 -13.93 -13.89 3.44
C GLU A 65 -14.29 -12.54 4.10
N ASP A 66 -13.60 -12.11 5.17
CA ASP A 66 -13.87 -10.84 5.91
C ASP A 66 -13.11 -9.64 5.31
N LEU A 67 -12.17 -9.90 4.40
CA LEU A 67 -11.44 -8.90 3.60
C LEU A 67 -12.07 -8.66 2.23
N MET A 68 -13.13 -9.40 1.89
CA MET A 68 -13.99 -9.04 0.77
C MET A 68 -14.65 -7.71 1.12
N PRO A 69 -14.54 -6.66 0.28
CA PRO A 69 -15.20 -5.42 0.57
C PRO A 69 -16.70 -5.73 0.64
N THR A 70 -17.32 -5.61 1.82
CA THR A 70 -18.75 -5.35 1.86
C THR A 70 -18.96 -4.17 0.94
N GLU A 71 -19.70 -4.37 -0.13
CA GLU A 71 -20.20 -3.31 -0.96
C GLU A 71 -20.86 -2.33 0.01
N VAL A 72 -20.20 -1.21 0.29
CA VAL A 72 -20.90 0.00 0.71
C VAL A 72 -21.62 0.44 -0.54
N GLU A 73 -22.64 -0.33 -0.91
CA GLU A 73 -23.70 0.14 -1.75
C GLU A 73 -24.27 1.31 -0.97
N LYS A 74 -24.13 2.49 -1.57
CA LYS A 74 -24.94 3.62 -1.19
C LYS A 74 -26.38 3.27 -1.55
N GLU A 75 -27.01 2.36 -0.81
CA GLU A 75 -28.45 2.10 -0.87
C GLU A 75 -29.16 3.10 0.04
N GLY A 76 -28.89 4.38 -0.23
CA GLY A 76 -29.60 5.54 0.31
C GLY A 76 -30.41 6.25 -0.77
N ALA A 77 -30.65 5.57 -1.90
CA ALA A 77 -31.51 6.03 -2.98
C ALA A 77 -32.25 4.82 -3.54
N ASP A 78 -33.58 4.86 -3.43
CA ASP A 78 -34.56 4.11 -4.23
C ASP A 78 -35.10 2.76 -3.70
N LEU A 79 -35.87 2.83 -2.60
CA LEU A 79 -37.11 2.01 -2.41
C LEU A 79 -38.21 2.86 -1.73
N ASP A 80 -38.93 3.63 -2.57
CA ASP A 80 -40.39 3.91 -2.64
C ASP A 80 -41.36 3.92 -1.42
N PRO A 81 -42.50 4.64 -1.53
CA PRO A 81 -43.23 5.26 -0.42
C PRO A 81 -44.05 4.29 0.42
N LEU A 82 -44.15 4.58 1.72
CA LEU A 82 -45.04 3.89 2.66
C LEU A 82 -46.51 4.33 2.46
N PRO A 83 -47.49 3.42 2.69
CA PRO A 83 -48.86 3.45 2.19
C PRO A 83 -49.75 4.60 2.68
#